data_AF-A0A0Q4N5V1-F1
#
_entry.id   AF-A0A0Q4N5V1-F1
#
_cell.length_a   1.000
_cell.length_b   1.000
_cell.length_c   1.000
_cell.angle_alpha   90.00
_cell.angle_beta   90.00
_cell.angle_gamma   90.00
#
_symmetry.space_group_name_H-M   'P 1'
#
loop_
_entity.id
_entity.type
_entity.pdbx_description
1 polymer ?
#
loop_
_entity_poly.entity_id
_entity_poly.type
_entity_poly.pdbx_seq_one_letter_code
_entity_poly.pdbx_strand_id
1 'polypeptide(L)'
;MKRGGIAATQLKSIISWLKEREGEKTFDSNVRRSIFRLKEAGLLQFTVSNGTPFDISLTEQGYLQGLNISQKVTLAHDAFKSSTLCISLPVRLGTVLATDKEVNIDTHTYSVSRADFVIRNDGKTCLQLSNKQGEVKLIDGPPLVIARWYKQVLEAGVAGGVQINEGKPG
;
A
#
# COMPACT_ATOMS: atom_id res chain seq x y z
N MET A 1 -27.50 0.70 -1.89
CA MET A 1 -26.07 0.38 -1.69
C MET A 1 -25.31 1.64 -1.28
N LYS A 2 -24.91 1.72 -0.01
CA LYS A 2 -24.09 2.82 0.54
C LYS A 2 -22.63 2.60 0.10
N ARG A 3 -22.07 3.50 -0.70
CA ARG A 3 -20.66 3.49 -1.12
C ARG A 3 -19.92 4.67 -0.46
N GLY A 4 -18.80 4.38 0.21
CA GLY A 4 -17.69 5.34 0.39
C GLY A 4 -17.71 6.26 1.61
N GLY A 5 -17.96 5.74 2.82
CA GLY A 5 -18.02 6.50 4.08
C GLY A 5 -16.69 6.96 4.71
N ILE A 6 -15.60 7.15 3.96
CA ILE A 6 -14.31 7.59 4.53
C ILE A 6 -13.86 8.97 4.00
N ALA A 7 -14.16 9.29 2.73
CA ALA A 7 -13.82 10.61 2.16
C ALA A 7 -14.81 11.73 2.56
N ALA A 8 -16.10 11.41 2.68
CA ALA A 8 -17.14 12.37 3.06
C ALA A 8 -17.04 12.80 4.54
N THR A 9 -16.51 11.93 5.39
CA THR A 9 -16.33 12.20 6.82
C THR A 9 -15.21 13.22 7.03
N GLN A 10 -14.07 13.09 6.34
CA GLN A 10 -12.95 14.04 6.45
C GLN A 10 -13.26 15.42 5.83
N LEU A 11 -14.02 15.47 4.72
CA LEU A 11 -14.46 16.75 4.14
C LEU A 11 -15.46 17.48 5.04
N LYS A 12 -16.38 16.75 5.69
CA LYS A 12 -17.24 17.31 6.74
C LYS A 12 -16.44 17.78 7.95
N SER A 13 -15.38 17.09 8.34
CA SER A 13 -14.48 17.52 9.42
C SER A 13 -13.77 18.83 9.08
N ILE A 14 -13.28 19.00 7.86
CA ILE A 14 -12.60 20.23 7.42
C ILE A 14 -13.60 21.38 7.33
N ILE A 15 -14.79 21.16 6.77
CA ILE A 15 -15.84 22.20 6.69
C ILE A 15 -16.36 22.57 8.09
N SER A 16 -16.50 21.60 9.01
CA SER A 16 -16.86 21.85 10.40
C SER A 16 -15.76 22.62 11.15
N TRP A 17 -14.50 22.27 10.92
CA TRP A 17 -13.32 22.98 11.46
C TRP A 17 -13.21 24.41 10.93
N LEU A 18 -13.55 24.63 9.66
CA LEU A 18 -13.61 25.96 9.04
C LEU A 18 -14.75 26.81 9.63
N LYS A 19 -15.92 26.21 9.88
CA LYS A 19 -17.08 26.89 10.51
C LYS A 19 -16.85 27.22 11.98
N GLU A 20 -16.17 26.37 12.75
CA GLU A 20 -15.78 26.67 14.15
C GLU A 20 -14.83 27.87 14.25
N ARG A 21 -14.02 28.12 13.22
CA ARG A 21 -13.08 29.24 13.15
C ARG A 21 -13.61 30.49 12.45
N GLU A 22 -14.84 30.49 11.92
CA GLU A 22 -15.49 31.71 11.39
C GLU A 22 -15.70 32.79 12.46
N GLY A 23 -15.61 32.45 13.74
CA GLY A 23 -15.59 33.39 14.86
C GLY A 23 -14.25 34.06 15.14
N GLU A 24 -13.12 33.53 14.63
CA GLU A 24 -11.80 34.14 14.74
C GLU A 24 -11.55 35.05 13.52
N LYS A 25 -11.42 36.35 13.77
CA LYS A 25 -11.36 37.44 12.77
C LYS A 25 -10.25 37.34 11.70
N THR A 26 -9.46 36.28 11.66
CA THR A 26 -8.41 36.09 10.66
C THR A 26 -8.41 34.66 10.13
N PHE A 27 -9.29 34.38 9.16
CA PHE A 27 -8.81 33.57 8.06
C PHE A 27 -7.61 34.31 7.47
N ASP A 28 -6.43 33.68 7.50
CA ASP A 28 -5.25 34.23 6.83
C ASP A 28 -5.66 34.58 5.38
N SER A 29 -5.33 35.79 4.95
CA SER A 29 -5.57 36.30 3.60
C SER A 29 -5.18 35.28 2.51
N ASN A 30 -4.18 34.44 2.80
CA ASN A 30 -3.70 33.37 1.95
C ASN A 30 -4.71 32.22 1.78
N VAL A 31 -5.42 31.82 2.83
CA VAL A 31 -6.44 30.76 2.77
C VAL A 31 -7.64 31.22 1.96
N ARG A 32 -8.12 32.45 2.21
CA ARG A 32 -9.19 33.06 1.40
C ARG A 32 -8.79 33.14 -0.07
N ARG A 33 -7.61 33.69 -0.36
CA ARG A 33 -7.11 33.80 -1.74
C ARG A 33 -6.99 32.43 -2.41
N SER A 34 -6.59 31.39 -1.67
CA SER A 34 -6.50 30.02 -2.20
C SER A 34 -7.86 29.41 -2.50
N ILE A 35 -8.85 29.61 -1.61
CA ILE A 35 -10.24 29.16 -1.84
C ILE A 35 -10.84 29.85 -3.07
N PHE A 36 -10.62 31.16 -3.24
CA PHE A 36 -11.06 31.89 -4.43
C PHE A 36 -10.35 31.40 -5.71
N ARG A 37 -9.03 31.14 -5.66
CA ARG A 37 -8.29 30.55 -6.79
C ARG A 37 -8.82 29.18 -7.19
N LEU A 38 -9.17 28.34 -6.22
CA LEU A 38 -9.75 27.01 -6.48
C LEU A 38 -11.16 27.11 -7.06
N LYS A 39 -11.93 28.13 -6.68
CA LYS A 39 -13.23 28.44 -7.30
C LYS A 39 -13.06 28.97 -8.73
N GLU A 40 -12.15 29.91 -8.97
CA GLU A 40 -11.86 30.45 -10.31
C GLU A 40 -11.35 29.36 -11.26
N ALA A 41 -10.60 28.39 -10.74
CA ALA A 41 -10.17 27.21 -11.47
C ALA A 41 -11.29 26.16 -11.71
N GLY A 42 -12.52 26.44 -11.26
CA GLY A 42 -13.67 25.55 -11.46
C GLY A 42 -13.67 24.30 -10.57
N LEU A 43 -12.83 24.24 -9.53
CA LEU A 43 -12.68 23.06 -8.66
C LEU A 43 -13.61 23.09 -7.45
N LEU A 44 -14.09 24.28 -7.06
CA LEU A 44 -15.02 24.49 -5.96
C LEU A 44 -16.25 25.26 -6.45
N GLN A 45 -17.42 24.90 -5.92
CA GLN A 45 -18.67 25.65 -6.07
C GLN A 45 -19.11 26.19 -4.72
N PHE A 46 -19.60 27.43 -4.71
CA PHE A 46 -20.21 28.04 -3.52
C PHE A 46 -21.72 27.98 -3.66
N THR A 47 -22.39 27.39 -2.69
CA THR A 47 -23.84 27.41 -2.59
C THR A 47 -24.23 28.61 -1.74
N VAL A 48 -24.96 29.55 -2.32
CA VAL A 48 -25.42 30.77 -1.65
C VAL A 48 -26.83 30.52 -1.14
N SER A 49 -27.10 30.83 0.13
CA SER A 49 -28.45 30.85 0.70
C SER A 49 -28.71 32.26 1.24
N ASN A 50 -29.79 32.91 0.79
CA ASN A 50 -30.16 34.28 1.18
C ASN A 50 -29.04 35.34 1.03
N GLY A 51 -28.27 35.29 -0.06
CA GLY A 51 -27.24 36.30 -0.36
C GLY A 51 -25.90 36.11 0.35
N THR A 52 -25.77 35.14 1.26
CA THR A 52 -24.51 34.74 1.90
C THR A 52 -24.04 33.37 1.42
N PRO A 53 -22.75 33.19 1.09
CA PRO A 53 -22.19 31.87 0.77
C PRO A 53 -22.34 30.97 2.00
N PHE A 54 -23.16 29.93 1.90
CA PHE A 54 -23.55 29.07 3.01
C PHE A 54 -22.82 27.71 3.00
N ASP A 55 -22.32 27.28 1.83
CA ASP A 55 -21.60 26.03 1.71
C ASP A 55 -20.55 26.04 0.59
N ILE A 56 -19.47 25.27 0.78
CA ILE A 56 -18.41 25.06 -0.21
C ILE A 56 -18.38 23.57 -0.56
N SER A 57 -18.59 23.24 -1.83
CA SER A 57 -18.55 21.87 -2.34
C SER A 57 -17.54 21.72 -3.47
N LEU A 58 -16.96 20.52 -3.61
CA LEU A 58 -16.14 20.18 -4.78
C LEU A 58 -17.05 20.05 -6.00
N THR A 59 -16.62 20.62 -7.13
CA THR A 59 -17.20 20.29 -8.43
C THR A 59 -16.75 18.88 -8.85
N GLU A 60 -17.36 18.32 -9.90
CA GLU A 60 -16.92 17.04 -10.47
C GLU A 60 -15.44 17.08 -10.88
N GLN A 61 -15.00 18.18 -11.49
CA GLN A 61 -13.59 18.41 -11.84
C GLN A 61 -12.69 18.47 -10.60
N GLY A 62 -13.12 19.20 -9.56
CA GLY A 62 -12.42 19.25 -8.28
C GLY A 62 -12.30 17.88 -7.61
N TYR A 63 -13.36 17.07 -7.69
CA TYR A 63 -13.37 15.70 -7.17
C TYR A 63 -12.39 14.79 -7.91
N LEU A 64 -12.41 14.78 -9.25
CA LEU A 64 -11.51 13.97 -10.06
C LEU A 64 -10.03 14.35 -9.85
N GLN A 65 -9.75 15.65 -9.75
CA GLN A 65 -8.40 16.13 -9.48
C GLN A 65 -7.93 15.76 -8.07
N GLY A 66 -8.82 15.88 -7.07
CA GLY A 66 -8.54 15.43 -5.71
C GLY A 66 -8.29 13.93 -5.62
N LEU A 67 -9.02 13.12 -6.39
CA LEU A 67 -8.83 11.67 -6.47
C LEU A 67 -7.45 11.31 -7.04
N ASN A 68 -7.03 11.98 -8.12
CA ASN A 68 -5.71 11.78 -8.73
C ASN A 68 -4.57 12.13 -7.76
N ILE A 69 -4.70 13.25 -7.05
CA ILE A 69 -3.72 13.68 -6.04
C ILE A 69 -3.68 12.67 -4.89
N SER A 70 -4.84 12.25 -4.38
CA SER A 70 -4.93 11.26 -3.31
C SER A 70 -4.26 9.94 -3.69
N GLN A 71 -4.54 9.42 -4.90
CA GLN A 71 -3.88 8.21 -5.42
C GLN A 71 -2.37 8.38 -5.51
N LYS A 72 -1.88 9.51 -6.02
CA LYS A 72 -0.44 9.80 -6.10
C LYS A 72 0.20 9.87 -4.71
N VAL A 73 -0.47 10.49 -3.74
CA VAL A 73 0.00 10.58 -2.36
C VAL A 73 0.02 9.19 -1.71
N THR A 74 -1.01 8.36 -1.91
CA THR A 74 -1.03 6.98 -1.41
C THR A 74 0.09 6.16 -2.03
N LEU A 75 0.28 6.21 -3.34
CA LEU A 75 1.37 5.50 -4.03
C LEU A 75 2.75 5.97 -3.53
N ALA A 76 2.95 7.27 -3.36
CA ALA A 76 4.20 7.82 -2.81
C ALA A 76 4.41 7.40 -1.35
N HIS A 77 3.36 7.36 -0.55
CA HIS A 77 3.40 6.93 0.84
C HIS A 77 3.67 5.44 0.98
N ASP A 78 3.07 4.61 0.13
CA ASP A 78 3.30 3.16 0.09
C ASP A 78 4.71 2.84 -0.43
N ALA A 79 5.21 3.60 -1.41
CA ALA A 79 6.59 3.52 -1.88
C ALA A 79 7.57 3.94 -0.77
N PHE A 80 7.29 5.03 -0.05
CA PHE A 80 8.11 5.52 1.06
C PHE A 80 8.11 4.57 2.27
N LYS A 81 6.95 3.98 2.60
CA LYS A 81 6.88 2.93 3.61
C LYS A 81 7.70 1.72 3.19
N SER A 82 7.61 1.32 1.93
CA SER A 82 8.40 0.20 1.41
C SER A 82 9.91 0.49 1.39
N SER A 83 10.33 1.74 1.19
CA SER A 83 11.76 2.13 1.23
C SER A 83 12.35 2.24 2.63
N THR A 84 11.52 2.31 3.67
CA THR A 84 11.96 2.44 5.08
C THR A 84 11.81 1.13 5.86
N LEU A 85 11.04 0.17 5.34
CA LEU A 85 10.84 -1.14 5.97
C LEU A 85 12.05 -2.05 5.69
N CYS A 86 12.90 -2.22 6.70
CA CYS A 86 13.94 -3.24 6.68
C CYS A 86 13.37 -4.58 7.15
N ILE A 87 13.45 -5.61 6.31
CA ILE A 87 13.21 -7.01 6.71
C ILE A 87 14.55 -7.73 6.67
N SER A 88 15.04 -8.16 7.83
CA SER A 88 16.18 -9.09 7.90
C SER A 88 15.70 -10.48 7.51
N LEU A 89 16.29 -11.05 6.45
CA LEU A 89 15.99 -12.40 6.00
C LEU A 89 16.70 -13.40 6.93
N PRO A 90 15.95 -14.28 7.63
CA PRO A 90 16.59 -15.32 8.41
C PRO A 90 17.27 -16.31 7.44
N VAL A 91 18.48 -16.76 7.79
CA VAL A 91 19.14 -17.86 7.07
C VAL A 91 18.99 -19.11 7.93
N ARG A 92 18.18 -20.07 7.47
CA ARG A 92 18.15 -21.41 8.06
C ARG A 92 18.80 -22.36 7.07
N LEU A 93 20.12 -22.48 7.18
CA LEU A 93 20.92 -23.41 6.39
C LEU A 93 20.41 -24.84 6.65
N GLY A 94 19.69 -25.38 5.68
CA GLY A 94 19.24 -26.76 5.65
C GLY A 94 19.50 -27.33 4.26
N THR A 95 20.46 -28.24 4.19
CA THR A 95 20.90 -28.87 2.95
C THR A 95 20.12 -30.16 2.74
N VAL A 96 18.94 -30.07 2.12
CA VAL A 96 18.27 -31.21 1.46
C VAL A 96 17.33 -32.04 2.36
N LEU A 97 16.06 -32.13 1.90
CA LEU A 97 15.02 -33.12 2.20
C LEU A 97 14.58 -33.29 3.66
N ALA A 98 14.00 -32.23 4.23
CA ALA A 98 13.04 -32.41 5.32
C ALA A 98 11.70 -32.93 4.76
N THR A 99 10.91 -33.64 5.57
CA THR A 99 9.51 -33.95 5.25
C THR A 99 8.77 -32.67 4.87
N ASP A 100 7.94 -32.75 3.82
CA ASP A 100 7.09 -31.62 3.43
C ASP A 100 6.26 -31.14 4.61
N LYS A 101 6.20 -29.82 4.77
CA LYS A 101 5.34 -29.14 5.72
C LYS A 101 4.32 -28.32 4.97
N GLU A 102 3.09 -28.37 5.44
CA GLU A 102 2.04 -27.47 4.95
C GLU A 102 2.29 -26.06 5.49
N VAL A 103 2.46 -25.11 4.58
CA VAL A 103 2.64 -23.69 4.89
C VAL A 103 1.58 -22.89 4.16
N ASN A 104 0.88 -22.05 4.92
CA ASN A 104 -0.08 -21.10 4.37
C ASN A 104 0.65 -19.83 3.96
N ILE A 105 0.53 -19.45 2.69
CA ILE A 105 1.01 -18.18 2.16
C ILE A 105 -0.21 -17.46 1.60
N ASP A 106 -0.57 -16.33 2.23
CA ASP A 106 -1.85 -15.64 2.03
C ASP A 106 -3.05 -16.61 2.10
N THR A 107 -3.75 -16.82 0.98
CA THR A 107 -4.96 -17.67 0.89
C THR A 107 -4.68 -19.08 0.36
N HIS A 108 -3.42 -19.44 0.13
CA HIS A 108 -3.03 -20.71 -0.46
C HIS A 108 -2.17 -21.52 0.50
N THR A 109 -2.41 -22.83 0.53
CA THR A 109 -1.62 -23.80 1.30
C THR A 109 -0.66 -24.51 0.36
N TYR A 110 0.59 -24.66 0.77
CA TYR A 110 1.66 -25.29 0.00
C TYR A 110 2.32 -26.37 0.84
N SER A 111 2.56 -27.54 0.24
CA SER A 111 3.42 -28.58 0.81
C SER A 111 4.88 -28.28 0.43
N VAL A 112 5.71 -27.94 1.42
CA VAL A 112 7.05 -27.38 1.19
C VAL A 112 8.10 -28.07 2.07
N SER A 113 9.19 -28.51 1.46
CA SER A 113 10.39 -29.01 2.15
C SER A 113 11.49 -27.96 2.28
N ARG A 114 11.53 -26.99 1.36
CA ARG A 114 12.50 -25.89 1.31
C ARG A 114 11.90 -24.64 0.66
N ALA A 115 12.27 -23.46 1.15
CA ALA A 115 11.97 -22.20 0.50
C ALA A 115 13.23 -21.37 0.27
N ASP A 116 13.36 -20.72 -0.87
CA ASP A 116 14.49 -19.86 -1.18
C ASP A 116 13.99 -18.47 -1.61
N PHE A 117 14.59 -17.43 -1.04
CA PHE A 117 14.44 -16.05 -1.51
C PHE A 117 15.34 -15.86 -2.74
N VAL A 118 14.73 -15.73 -3.91
CA VAL A 118 15.47 -15.65 -5.17
C VAL A 118 15.60 -14.21 -5.63
N ILE A 119 16.83 -13.80 -5.94
CA ILE A 119 17.14 -12.54 -6.65
C ILE A 119 17.47 -12.91 -8.09
N ARG A 120 16.65 -12.44 -9.03
CA ARG A 120 16.83 -12.67 -10.46
C ARG A 120 17.81 -11.67 -11.06
N ASN A 121 18.43 -12.04 -12.18
CA ASN A 121 19.36 -11.17 -12.90
C ASN A 121 18.70 -9.88 -13.45
N ASP A 122 17.38 -9.86 -13.61
CA ASP A 122 16.60 -8.66 -14.00
C ASP A 122 16.29 -7.72 -12.82
N GLY A 123 16.81 -8.03 -11.62
CA GLY A 123 16.60 -7.26 -10.40
C GLY A 123 15.27 -7.53 -9.69
N LYS A 124 14.42 -8.42 -10.23
CA LYS A 124 13.19 -8.84 -9.55
C LYS A 124 13.48 -9.93 -8.52
N THR A 125 12.51 -10.16 -7.65
CA THR A 125 12.56 -11.20 -6.63
C THR A 125 11.35 -12.11 -6.72
N CYS A 126 11.53 -13.38 -6.38
CA CYS A 126 10.44 -14.33 -6.18
C CYS A 126 10.72 -15.23 -4.99
N LEU A 127 9.67 -15.85 -4.47
CA LEU A 127 9.79 -16.95 -3.52
C LEU A 127 9.77 -18.27 -4.28
N GLN A 128 10.82 -19.07 -4.14
CA GLN A 128 10.87 -20.41 -4.70
C GLN A 128 10.58 -21.43 -3.60
N LEU A 129 9.50 -22.20 -3.76
CA LEU A 129 9.14 -23.29 -2.87
C LEU A 129 9.49 -24.62 -3.55
N SER A 130 10.11 -25.53 -2.81
CA SER A 130 10.42 -26.88 -3.28
C SER A 130 9.86 -27.91 -2.32
N ASN A 131 9.22 -28.95 -2.83
CA ASN A 131 8.82 -30.11 -2.03
C ASN A 131 9.86 -31.25 -2.15
N LYS A 132 9.70 -32.30 -1.34
CA LYS A 132 10.60 -33.45 -1.31
C LYS A 132 10.61 -34.25 -2.62
N GLN A 133 9.55 -34.13 -3.42
CA GLN A 133 9.44 -34.73 -4.75
C GLN A 133 10.26 -33.95 -5.79
N GLY A 134 10.81 -32.80 -5.40
CA GLY A 134 11.61 -31.94 -6.27
C GLY A 134 10.76 -31.09 -7.22
N GLU A 135 9.45 -30.96 -6.96
CA GLU A 135 8.60 -29.98 -7.62
C GLU A 135 8.95 -28.58 -7.11
N VAL A 136 9.03 -27.63 -8.04
CA VAL A 136 9.38 -26.25 -7.76
C VAL A 136 8.20 -25.36 -8.11
N LYS A 137 7.83 -24.47 -7.18
CA LYS A 137 6.80 -23.45 -7.39
C LYS A 137 7.35 -22.07 -7.13
N LEU A 138 7.18 -21.18 -8.10
CA LEU A 138 7.61 -19.80 -8.03
C LEU A 138 6.41 -18.93 -7.69
N ILE A 139 6.59 -18.04 -6.71
CA ILE A 139 5.59 -17.07 -6.31
C ILE A 139 6.19 -15.68 -6.50
N ASP A 140 5.61 -14.94 -7.45
CA ASP A 140 6.00 -13.57 -7.76
C ASP A 140 5.32 -12.56 -6.84
N GLY A 141 6.01 -11.45 -6.59
CA GLY A 141 5.49 -10.37 -5.75
C GLY A 141 6.55 -9.29 -5.51
N PRO A 142 6.13 -8.14 -4.93
CA PRO A 142 7.08 -7.11 -4.51
C PRO A 142 8.10 -7.66 -3.49
N PRO A 143 9.37 -7.21 -3.50
CA PRO A 143 10.42 -7.75 -2.63
C PRO A 143 10.05 -7.82 -1.14
N LEU A 144 9.34 -6.79 -0.64
CA LEU A 144 8.90 -6.74 0.75
C LEU A 144 7.85 -7.83 1.08
N VAL A 145 6.97 -8.14 0.13
CA VAL A 145 5.97 -9.19 0.26
C VAL A 145 6.64 -10.56 0.21
N ILE A 146 7.55 -10.77 -0.75
CA ILE A 146 8.37 -11.98 -0.86
C ILE A 146 9.14 -12.23 0.44
N ALA A 147 9.79 -11.20 1.00
CA ALA A 147 10.56 -11.32 2.24
C ALA A 147 9.68 -11.73 3.44
N ARG A 148 8.44 -11.24 3.49
CA ARG A 148 7.47 -11.61 4.54
C ARG A 148 7.05 -13.08 4.41
N TRP A 149 6.68 -13.52 3.22
CA TRP A 149 6.32 -14.92 2.97
C TRP A 149 7.50 -15.86 3.25
N TYR A 150 8.70 -15.49 2.82
CA TYR A 150 9.92 -16.26 3.12
C TYR A 150 10.12 -16.40 4.63
N LYS A 151 10.02 -15.30 5.40
CA LYS A 151 10.10 -15.35 6.87
C LYS A 151 9.05 -16.27 7.49
N GLN A 152 7.80 -16.18 7.02
CA GLN A 152 6.70 -17.02 7.49
C GLN A 152 6.98 -18.52 7.26
N VAL A 153 7.54 -18.87 6.10
CA VAL A 153 7.93 -20.26 5.79
C VAL A 153 9.04 -20.75 6.73
N LEU A 154 10.03 -19.91 7.03
CA LEU A 154 11.09 -20.26 7.97
C LEU A 154 10.61 -20.39 9.42
N GLU A 155 9.63 -19.58 9.82
CA GLU A 155 8.98 -19.68 11.13
C GLU A 155 8.17 -20.98 11.28
N ALA A 156 7.60 -21.51 10.19
CA ALA A 156 7.04 -22.87 10.14
C ALA A 156 8.10 -23.98 10.24
N GLY A 157 9.38 -23.61 10.31
CA GLY A 157 10.52 -24.51 10.44
C GLY A 157 10.83 -25.26 9.16
N VAL A 158 10.52 -24.69 8.01
CA VAL A 158 11.02 -25.13 6.70
C VAL A 158 12.43 -24.57 6.52
N ALA A 159 13.32 -25.34 5.88
CA ALA A 159 14.66 -24.88 5.56
C ALA A 159 14.63 -23.79 4.49
N GLY A 160 15.59 -22.87 4.51
CA GLY A 160 15.66 -21.90 3.43
C GLY A 160 16.92 -21.07 3.35
N GLY A 161 17.18 -20.61 2.13
CA GLY A 161 18.33 -19.80 1.79
C GLY A 161 17.99 -18.60 0.91
N VAL A 162 19.05 -17.89 0.55
CA VAL A 162 19.01 -16.84 -0.49
C VAL A 162 19.74 -17.39 -1.70
N GLN A 163 19.13 -17.25 -2.88
CA GLN A 163 19.66 -17.76 -4.15
C GLN A 163 19.71 -16.65 -5.19
N ILE A 164 20.73 -16.71 -6.04
CA ILE A 164 20.77 -15.93 -7.29
C ILE A 164 20.22 -16.81 -8.41
N ASN A 165 19.23 -16.28 -9.14
CA ASN A 165 18.44 -16.97 -10.15
C ASN A 165 17.60 -18.14 -9.60
N GLU A 166 16.66 -18.61 -10.40
CA GLU A 166 15.80 -19.77 -10.09
C GLU A 166 16.56 -21.07 -10.36
N GLY A 167 16.21 -22.14 -9.66
CA GLY A 167 16.83 -23.44 -9.85
C GLY A 167 16.96 -24.24 -8.57
N LYS A 168 17.27 -25.54 -8.70
CA LYS A 168 17.48 -26.41 -7.55
C LYS A 168 18.86 -26.13 -6.96
N PRO A 169 18.97 -25.88 -5.64
CA PRO A 169 20.27 -25.83 -4.98
C PRO A 169 20.94 -27.21 -5.10
N GLY A 170 22.17 -27.22 -5.59
CA GLY A 170 23.00 -28.42 -5.75
C GLY A 170 23.51 -28.99 -4.44
#